data_AF-A0A4Y2ATS8-F1
#
_entry.id   AF-A0A4Y2ATS8-F1
#
_cell.length_a   1.000
_cell.length_b   1.000
_cell.length_c   1.000
_cell.angle_alpha   90.00
_cell.angle_beta   90.00
_cell.angle_gamma   90.00
#
_symmetry.space_group_name_H-M   'P 1'
#
loop_
_entity.id
_entity.type
_entity.pdbx_description
1 polymer ?
#
loop_
_entity_poly.entity_id
_entity_poly.type
_entity_poly.pdbx_seq_one_letter_code
_entity_poly.pdbx_strand_id
1 'polypeptide(L)'
;MVFASVCFKSQTSLALLRIEKKSENYQETLASHLVPFVETFGGSDLTFQHDNPSKHVSKSTSQWLSSNMGSVLIGLALSPDLNFRENVWGKFTNLVYQNRKQYSLVEVLQLAIEDFWFELQP
;
A
#
# COMPACT_ATOMS: atom_id res chain seq x y z
N MET A 1 4.32 -7.70 -7.70
CA MET A 1 4.17 -7.15 -6.34
C MET A 1 2.92 -6.28 -6.34
N VAL A 2 2.15 -6.21 -5.26
CA VAL A 2 0.94 -5.36 -5.19
C VAL A 2 1.22 -4.14 -4.31
N PHE A 3 0.63 -3.01 -4.67
CA PHE A 3 0.60 -1.80 -3.85
C PHE A 3 -0.85 -1.36 -3.68
N ALA A 4 -1.23 -1.04 -2.45
CA ALA A 4 -2.47 -0.34 -2.15
C ALA A 4 -2.30 0.44 -0.85
N SER A 5 -3.14 1.44 -0.66
CA SER A 5 -3.24 2.23 0.56
C SER A 5 -4.63 2.10 1.13
N VAL A 6 -4.74 2.07 2.45
CA VAL A 6 -5.99 1.95 3.20
C VAL A 6 -6.00 3.01 4.29
N CYS A 7 -7.16 3.61 4.54
CA CYS A 7 -7.44 4.43 5.70
C CYS A 7 -8.77 3.99 6.32
N PHE A 8 -9.13 4.58 7.47
CA PHE A 8 -10.38 4.25 8.15
C PHE A 8 -11.64 4.44 7.29
N LYS A 9 -11.61 5.35 6.31
CA LYS A 9 -12.78 5.70 5.50
C LYS A 9 -12.85 4.96 4.15
N SER A 10 -11.71 4.54 3.61
CA SER A 10 -11.60 4.10 2.22
C SER A 10 -10.27 3.40 1.95
N GLN A 11 -10.14 2.83 0.76
CA GLN A 11 -8.92 2.22 0.26
C GLN A 11 -8.72 2.55 -1.22
N THR A 12 -7.47 2.59 -1.67
CA THR A 12 -7.12 2.81 -3.08
C THR A 12 -7.47 1.59 -3.91
N SER A 13 -7.55 1.74 -5.23
CA SER A 13 -7.41 0.58 -6.11
C SER A 13 -6.03 -0.08 -5.90
N LEU A 14 -5.95 -1.38 -6.17
CA LEU A 14 -4.68 -2.10 -6.20
C LEU A 14 -3.88 -1.71 -7.44
N ALA A 15 -2.57 -1.52 -7.24
CA ALA A 15 -1.61 -1.34 -8.30
C ALA A 15 -0.71 -2.57 -8.39
N LEU A 16 -0.68 -3.20 -9.56
CA LEU A 16 0.24 -4.29 -9.86
C LEU A 16 1.61 -3.72 -10.27
N LEU A 17 2.57 -3.81 -9.36
CA LEU A 17 3.94 -3.39 -9.59
C LEU A 17 4.71 -4.50 -10.31
N ARG A 18 5.12 -4.21 -11.55
CA ARG A 18 6.20 -4.94 -12.23
C ARG A 18 7.51 -4.60 -11.54
N ILE A 19 8.28 -5.62 -11.18
CA ILE A 19 9.45 -5.47 -10.32
C ILE A 19 10.55 -4.74 -11.07
N GLU A 20 10.67 -3.43 -10.84
CA GLU A 20 11.91 -2.69 -11.04
C GLU A 20 12.21 -1.87 -9.79
N LYS A 21 13.32 -2.21 -9.13
CA LYS A 21 13.71 -1.77 -7.78
C LYS A 21 14.47 -0.43 -7.80
N LYS A 22 14.00 0.58 -8.52
CA LYS A 22 14.59 1.94 -8.48
C LYS A 22 13.73 2.87 -7.64
N SER A 23 14.36 3.82 -6.94
CA SER A 23 13.66 4.81 -6.10
C SER A 23 12.74 5.73 -6.90
N GLU A 24 13.07 6.00 -8.16
CA GLU A 24 12.22 6.76 -9.09
C GLU A 24 10.88 6.06 -9.31
N ASN A 25 10.91 4.73 -9.52
CA ASN A 25 9.69 3.92 -9.71
C ASN A 25 8.82 3.92 -8.45
N TYR A 26 9.41 4.06 -7.26
CA TYR A 26 8.65 4.17 -6.02
C TYR A 26 7.95 5.53 -5.89
N GLN A 27 8.63 6.64 -6.20
CA GLN A 27 8.00 7.97 -6.22
C GLN A 27 6.89 8.03 -7.27
N GLU A 28 7.10 7.47 -8.45
CA GLU A 28 6.10 7.39 -9.52
C GLU A 28 4.87 6.58 -9.09
N THR A 29 5.08 5.45 -8.39
CA THR A 29 3.98 4.66 -7.81
C THR A 29 3.17 5.47 -6.81
N LEU A 30 3.84 6.19 -5.90
CA LEU A 30 3.16 7.05 -4.93
C LEU A 30 2.42 8.21 -5.62
N ALA A 31 3.05 8.85 -6.61
CA ALA A 31 2.42 9.92 -7.37
C ALA A 31 1.16 9.45 -8.12
N SER A 32 1.22 8.26 -8.73
CA SER A 32 0.13 7.76 -9.57
C SER A 32 -1.05 7.20 -8.78
N HIS A 33 -0.79 6.61 -7.61
CA HIS A 33 -1.82 5.87 -6.87
C HIS A 33 -2.18 6.49 -5.52
N LEU A 34 -1.24 7.14 -4.84
CA LEU A 34 -1.47 7.69 -3.50
C LEU A 34 -1.87 9.15 -3.53
N VAL A 35 -1.25 9.99 -4.36
CA VAL A 35 -1.58 11.43 -4.42
C VAL A 35 -3.06 11.67 -4.78
N PRO A 36 -3.63 11.07 -5.84
CA PRO A 36 -5.05 11.26 -6.16
C PRO A 36 -5.98 10.79 -5.03
N PHE A 37 -5.57 9.75 -4.29
CA PHE A 37 -6.32 9.25 -3.16
C PHE A 37 -6.29 10.22 -1.98
N VAL A 38 -5.13 10.80 -1.67
CA VAL A 38 -5.00 11.85 -0.65
C VAL A 38 -5.80 13.09 -1.05
N GLU A 39 -5.81 13.49 -2.33
CA GLU A 39 -6.63 14.62 -2.78
C GLU A 39 -8.13 14.34 -2.70
N THR A 40 -8.55 13.10 -2.95
CA THR A 40 -9.97 12.70 -2.96
C THR A 40 -10.52 12.44 -1.56
N PHE A 41 -9.74 11.79 -0.70
CA PHE A 41 -10.19 11.29 0.61
C PHE A 41 -9.47 11.96 1.80
N GLY A 42 -8.43 12.73 1.53
CA GLY A 42 -7.64 13.42 2.53
C GLY A 42 -8.10 14.85 2.75
N GLY A 43 -8.57 15.12 3.96
CA GLY A 43 -8.44 16.45 4.55
C GLY A 43 -7.00 16.68 5.03
N SER A 44 -6.76 17.83 5.65
CA SER A 44 -5.49 18.22 6.27
C SER A 44 -4.93 17.25 7.33
N ASP A 45 -5.70 16.24 7.73
CA ASP A 45 -5.44 15.43 8.92
C ASP A 45 -4.92 14.01 8.60
N LEU A 46 -4.63 13.71 7.33
CA LEU A 46 -4.04 12.41 6.98
C LEU A 46 -2.54 12.36 7.31
N THR A 47 -2.15 11.31 8.02
CA THR A 47 -0.76 10.97 8.25
C THR A 47 -0.40 9.71 7.46
N PHE A 48 0.56 9.83 6.55
CA PHE A 48 1.03 8.72 5.75
C PHE A 48 1.96 7.82 6.56
N GLN A 49 1.58 6.55 6.73
CA GLN A 49 2.41 5.52 7.35
C GLN A 49 2.94 4.58 6.28
N HIS A 50 4.26 4.37 6.27
CA HIS A 50 4.91 3.38 5.42
C HIS A 50 6.03 2.66 6.19
N ASP A 51 6.39 1.46 5.75
CA ASP A 51 7.58 0.82 6.30
C ASP A 51 8.82 1.59 5.89
N ASN A 52 9.71 1.75 6.85
CA ASN A 52 11.05 2.24 6.60
C ASN A 52 12.06 1.09 6.79
N PRO A 53 12.24 0.19 5.81
CA PRO A 53 13.46 -0.56 5.73
C PRO A 53 14.50 0.45 5.26
N SER A 54 15.52 0.70 6.07
CA SER A 54 16.65 1.63 5.87
C SER A 54 17.45 1.50 4.56
N LYS A 55 16.92 0.77 3.57
CA LYS A 55 17.46 0.53 2.22
C LYS A 55 16.60 1.16 1.10
N HIS A 56 15.38 1.65 1.38
CA HIS A 56 14.45 2.17 0.36
C HIS A 56 14.14 3.67 0.45
N VAL A 57 14.50 4.34 1.54
CA VAL A 57 14.28 5.78 1.68
C VAL A 57 15.53 6.51 1.21
N SER A 58 15.62 6.74 -0.10
CA SER A 58 16.60 7.70 -0.62
C SER A 58 16.24 9.11 -0.12
N LYS A 59 17.25 9.98 0.01
CA LYS A 59 17.02 11.40 0.35
C LYS A 59 15.99 12.06 -0.58
N SER A 60 16.00 11.67 -1.86
CA SER A 60 15.02 12.10 -2.85
C SER A 60 13.60 11.71 -2.45
N THR A 61 13.36 10.46 -2.03
CA THR A 61 12.03 10.00 -1.59
C THR A 61 11.56 10.71 -0.33
N SER A 62 12.45 10.97 0.64
CA SER A 62 12.09 11.77 1.83
C SER A 62 11.65 13.19 1.45
N GLN A 63 12.39 13.86 0.56
CA GLN A 63 12.06 15.21 0.11
C GLN A 63 10.77 15.25 -0.70
N TRP A 64 10.54 14.23 -1.54
CA TRP A 64 9.29 14.09 -2.27
C TRP A 64 8.11 13.90 -1.32
N LEU A 65 8.22 13.00 -0.34
CA LEU A 65 7.17 12.76 0.66
C LEU A 65 6.87 14.04 1.46
N SER A 66 7.88 14.78 1.92
CA SER A 66 7.64 16.04 2.64
C SER A 66 6.99 17.13 1.81
N SER A 67 7.10 17.05 0.47
CA SER A 67 6.53 18.05 -0.44
C SER A 67 5.11 17.70 -0.89
N ASN A 68 4.76 16.40 -0.89
CA ASN A 68 3.49 15.90 -1.45
C ASN A 68 2.54 15.32 -0.39
N MET A 69 3.04 14.97 0.80
CA MET A 69 2.24 14.41 1.89
C MET A 69 2.14 15.44 3.02
N GLY A 70 0.95 15.61 3.59
CA GLY A 70 0.72 16.56 4.68
C GLY A 70 1.51 16.21 5.95
N SER A 71 1.49 14.94 6.36
CA SER A 71 2.29 14.42 7.46
C SER A 71 2.73 12.98 7.17
N VAL A 72 3.92 12.59 7.62
CA VAL A 72 4.50 11.25 7.41
C VAL A 72 4.90 10.66 8.75
N LEU A 73 4.33 9.50 9.11
CA LEU A 73 4.70 8.73 10.29
C LEU A 73 5.87 7.80 9.94
N ILE A 74 7.05 8.16 10.44
CA ILE A 74 8.27 7.38 10.29
C ILE A 74 8.44 6.48 11.53
N GLY A 75 8.72 5.18 11.34
CA GLY A 75 9.34 4.37 12.40
C GLY A 75 8.48 3.31 13.09
N LEU A 76 7.30 2.94 12.56
CA LEU A 76 6.55 1.77 13.07
C LEU A 76 7.02 0.42 12.49
N ALA A 77 8.01 0.42 11.60
CA ALA A 77 8.52 -0.78 10.93
C ALA A 77 9.12 -1.84 11.89
N LEU A 78 9.36 -1.50 13.16
CA LEU A 78 9.92 -2.40 14.17
C LEU A 78 8.87 -3.01 15.10
N SER A 79 7.59 -2.69 14.91
CA SER A 79 6.49 -3.24 15.71
C SER A 79 5.37 -3.75 14.79
N PRO A 80 5.50 -5.01 14.29
CA PRO A 80 4.48 -5.72 13.52
C PRO A 80 3.06 -5.52 14.07
N ASP A 81 2.91 -5.66 15.40
CA ASP A 81 1.63 -5.57 16.10
C ASP A 81 0.98 -4.17 16.03
N LEU A 82 1.79 -3.12 15.84
CA LEU A 82 1.34 -1.72 15.71
C LEU A 82 1.12 -1.32 14.24
N ASN A 83 1.43 -2.20 13.30
CA ASN A 83 1.32 -1.92 11.89
C ASN A 83 0.00 -2.44 11.36
N PHE A 84 -1.02 -1.57 11.31
CA PHE A 84 -2.34 -1.91 10.77
C PHE A 84 -2.25 -2.56 9.39
N ARG A 85 -1.20 -2.23 8.63
CA ARG A 85 -0.93 -2.79 7.32
C ARG A 85 -0.70 -4.31 7.35
N GLU A 86 0.02 -4.84 8.33
CA GLU A 86 0.23 -6.29 8.45
C GLU A 86 -1.08 -7.03 8.74
N ASN A 87 -1.91 -6.44 9.60
CA ASN A 87 -3.25 -6.97 9.89
C ASN A 87 -4.15 -6.96 8.65
N VAL A 88 -4.12 -5.87 7.87
CA VAL A 88 -4.84 -5.74 6.59
C VAL A 88 -4.37 -6.80 5.59
N TRP A 89 -3.07 -6.92 5.36
CA TRP A 89 -2.53 -7.92 4.43
C TRP A 89 -2.79 -9.35 4.90
N GLY A 90 -2.76 -9.61 6.20
CA GLY A 90 -3.09 -10.92 6.78
C GLY A 90 -4.55 -11.30 6.51
N LYS A 91 -5.49 -10.39 6.81
CA LYS A 91 -6.93 -10.59 6.49
C LYS A 91 -7.16 -10.78 5.00
N PHE A 92 -6.55 -9.93 4.17
CA PHE A 92 -6.68 -10.00 2.72
C PHE A 92 -6.15 -11.32 2.15
N THR A 93 -4.97 -11.77 2.62
CA THR A 93 -4.39 -13.05 2.20
C THR A 93 -5.29 -14.21 2.61
N ASN A 94 -5.85 -14.19 3.82
CA ASN A 94 -6.78 -15.22 4.27
C ASN A 94 -8.06 -15.27 3.41
N LEU A 95 -8.55 -14.12 2.94
CA LEU A 95 -9.71 -14.04 2.04
C LEU A 95 -9.37 -14.63 0.66
N VAL A 96 -8.27 -14.19 0.05
CA VAL A 96 -7.84 -14.65 -1.29
C VAL A 96 -7.58 -16.16 -1.33
N TYR A 97 -7.03 -16.72 -0.24
CA TYR A 97 -6.68 -18.15 -0.12
C TYR A 97 -7.66 -18.95 0.77
N GLN A 98 -8.85 -18.41 1.02
CA GLN A 98 -9.86 -19.06 1.86
C GLN A 98 -10.15 -20.49 1.37
N ASN A 99 -10.48 -21.39 2.29
CA ASN A 99 -10.76 -22.80 2.00
C ASN A 99 -9.61 -23.54 1.28
N ARG A 100 -8.36 -23.08 1.50
CA ARG A 100 -7.14 -23.60 0.85
C ARG A 100 -7.19 -23.47 -0.68
N LYS A 101 -7.88 -22.46 -1.21
CA LYS A 101 -7.86 -22.16 -2.64
C LYS A 101 -6.41 -21.97 -3.12
N GLN A 102 -6.08 -22.53 -4.27
CA GLN A 102 -4.77 -22.35 -4.91
C GLN A 102 -4.96 -21.85 -6.34
N TYR A 103 -3.98 -21.09 -6.82
CA TYR A 103 -3.99 -20.49 -8.15
C TYR A 103 -2.78 -21.02 -8.93
N SER A 104 -3.03 -21.65 -10.07
CA SER A 104 -2.00 -22.22 -10.94
C SER A 104 -1.43 -21.22 -11.95
N LEU A 105 -2.16 -20.12 -12.20
CA LEU A 105 -1.81 -19.07 -13.15
C LEU A 105 -1.76 -17.71 -12.44
N VAL A 106 -0.81 -16.89 -12.85
CA VAL A 106 -0.60 -15.56 -12.27
C VAL A 106 -1.78 -14.64 -12.60
N GLU A 107 -2.34 -14.76 -13.80
CA GLU A 107 -3.48 -13.95 -14.27
C GLU A 107 -4.73 -14.26 -13.44
N VAL A 108 -4.95 -15.52 -13.10
CA VAL A 108 -6.10 -15.94 -12.27
C VAL A 108 -5.92 -15.45 -10.84
N LEU A 109 -4.69 -15.48 -10.31
CA LEU A 109 -4.40 -14.91 -9.00
C LEU A 109 -4.59 -13.39 -9.00
N GLN A 110 -4.18 -12.68 -10.07
CA GLN A 110 -4.36 -11.24 -10.19
C GLN A 110 -5.84 -10.85 -10.16
N LEU A 111 -6.68 -11.52 -10.95
CA LEU A 111 -8.12 -11.27 -10.96
C LEU A 111 -8.74 -11.50 -9.57
N ALA A 112 -8.37 -12.60 -8.90
CA ALA A 112 -8.87 -12.86 -7.55
C ALA A 112 -8.44 -11.79 -6.54
N ILE A 113 -7.19 -11.32 -6.63
CA ILE A 113 -6.69 -10.23 -5.76
C ILE A 113 -7.51 -8.95 -6.00
N GLU A 114 -7.81 -8.60 -7.24
CA GLU A 114 -8.62 -7.42 -7.58
C GLU A 114 -10.06 -7.54 -7.07
N ASP A 115 -10.70 -8.69 -7.28
CA ASP A 115 -12.08 -8.97 -6.85
C ASP A 115 -12.22 -8.87 -5.32
N PHE A 116 -11.32 -9.52 -4.58
CA PHE A 116 -11.40 -9.58 -3.13
C PHE A 116 -10.93 -8.32 -2.41
N TRP A 117 -10.25 -7.41 -3.10
CA TRP A 117 -9.72 -6.22 -2.45
C TRP A 117 -10.83 -5.35 -1.88
N PHE A 118 -11.88 -5.10 -2.66
CA PHE A 118 -13.02 -4.29 -2.23
C PHE A 118 -13.98 -5.01 -1.29
N GLU A 119 -13.84 -6.32 -1.11
CA GLU A 119 -14.54 -7.06 -0.05
C GLU A 119 -13.93 -6.80 1.34
N LEU A 120 -12.68 -6.29 1.38
CA LEU A 120 -12.08 -5.83 2.61
C LEU A 120 -12.79 -4.54 3.05
N GLN A 121 -13.82 -4.67 3.90
CA GLN A 121 -14.43 -3.52 4.54
C GLN A 121 -13.40 -2.87 5.49
N PRO A 122 -13.19 -1.53 5.42
CA PRO A 122 -12.37 -0.80 6.38
C PRO A 122 -12.80 -1.03 7.84
#